data_AF-K9TQ52-F1
#
_entry.id   AF-K9TQ52-F1
#
_cell.length_a   1.000
_cell.length_b   1.000
_cell.length_c   1.000
_cell.angle_alpha   90.00
_cell.angle_beta   90.00
_cell.angle_gamma   90.00
#
_symmetry.space_group_name_H-M   'P 1'
#
loop_
_entity.id
_entity.type
_entity.pdbx_description
1 polymer ?
#
loop_
_entity_poly.entity_id
_entity_poly.type
_entity_poly.pdbx_seq_one_letter_code
_entity_poly.pdbx_strand_id
1 'polypeptide(L)' 'MFLEQKSTGNLIEIVKTEDLSDPSCSEVEGRSHAGEEMQDMEAFEKEDLKFPSGESLPTCWLDPNYRAAAPKVSS' A
#
# COMPACT_ATOMS: atom_id res chain seq x y z
N MET A 1 -4.01 9.89 -1.96
CA MET A 1 -2.67 9.49 -2.48
C MET A 1 -2.90 8.44 -3.56
N PHE A 2 -2.01 8.30 -4.56
CA PHE A 2 -2.15 7.24 -5.57
C PHE A 2 -1.07 6.18 -5.43
N LEU A 3 -1.48 4.92 -5.46
CA LEU A 3 -0.63 3.74 -5.50
C LEU A 3 -0.96 2.91 -6.74
N GLU A 4 -0.09 1.97 -7.09
CA GLU A 4 -0.33 1.02 -8.17
C GLU A 4 -0.53 -0.38 -7.58
N GLN A 5 -1.56 -1.08 -8.06
CA GLN A 5 -1.79 -2.48 -7.72
C GLN A 5 -0.82 -3.36 -8.51
N LYS A 6 -0.05 -4.21 -7.83
CA LYS A 6 0.94 -5.10 -8.45
C LYS A 6 0.29 -6.14 -9.35
N SER A 7 -0.85 -6.69 -8.95
CA SER A 7 -1.54 -7.75 -9.68
C SER A 7 -2.13 -7.29 -11.03
N THR A 8 -2.63 -6.06 -11.11
CA THR A 8 -3.31 -5.54 -12.32
C THR A 8 -2.56 -4.43 -13.04
N GLY A 9 -1.65 -3.74 -12.35
CA GLY A 9 -1.00 -2.52 -12.84
C GLY A 9 -1.91 -1.27 -12.80
N ASN A 10 -3.08 -1.36 -12.17
CA ASN A 10 -4.02 -0.25 -12.10
C ASN A 10 -3.62 0.75 -11.02
N LEU A 11 -3.91 2.03 -11.28
CA LEU A 11 -3.73 3.09 -10.30
C LEU A 11 -4.91 3.09 -9.31
N ILE A 12 -4.60 3.04 -8.03
CA ILE A 12 -5.54 3.03 -6.92
C ILE A 12 -5.44 4.36 -6.18
N GLU A 13 -6.54 5.11 -6.10
CA GLU A 13 -6.66 6.29 -5.24
C GLU A 13 -6.96 5.84 -3.82
N ILE A 14 -6.04 6.08 -2.90
CA ILE A 14 -6.22 5.78 -1.47
C ILE A 14 -7.13 6.83 -0.84
N VAL A 15 -8.26 6.38 -0.32
CA VAL A 15 -9.31 7.22 0.29
C VAL A 15 -8.83 7.71 1.66
N LYS A 16 -8.32 6.79 2.50
CA LYS A 16 -7.79 7.09 3.82
C LYS A 16 -6.30 6.78 3.87
N THR A 17 -5.49 7.83 3.70
CA THR A 17 -4.03 7.71 3.79
C THR A 17 -3.53 7.42 5.21
N GLU A 18 -4.37 7.66 6.21
CA GLU A 18 -4.09 7.36 7.62
C GLU A 18 -3.91 5.84 7.81
N ASP A 19 -4.84 5.06 7.26
CA ASP A 19 -4.80 3.60 7.26
C ASP A 19 -3.56 3.07 6.53
N LEU A 20 -3.06 3.77 5.51
CA LEU A 20 -1.86 3.34 4.76
C LEU A 20 -0.63 3.23 5.67
N SER A 21 -0.43 4.22 6.54
CA SER A 21 0.70 4.27 7.47
C SER A 21 0.50 3.45 8.74
N ASP A 22 -0.71 2.96 9.01
CA ASP A 22 -1.01 2.14 10.19
C ASP A 22 -0.56 0.69 9.94
N PRO A 23 0.48 0.18 10.60
CA PRO A 23 0.97 -1.17 10.35
C PRO A 23 0.05 -2.27 10.90
N SER A 24 -0.95 -1.93 11.71
CA SER A 24 -1.91 -2.93 12.23
C SER A 24 -3.00 -3.23 11.19
N CYS A 25 -3.21 -2.33 10.24
CA CYS A 25 -4.13 -2.50 9.13
C CYS A 25 -3.38 -3.09 7.93
N SER A 26 -3.76 -4.29 7.50
CA SER A 26 -3.15 -4.96 6.33
C SER A 26 -3.78 -4.51 5.00
N GLU A 27 -4.94 -3.86 5.07
CA GLU A 27 -5.74 -3.44 3.92
C GLU A 27 -6.00 -1.93 3.98
N VAL A 28 -6.29 -1.32 2.83
CA VAL A 28 -6.69 0.09 2.74
C VAL A 28 -7.87 0.25 1.80
N GLU A 29 -8.78 1.15 2.13
CA GLU A 29 -9.86 1.53 1.22
C GLU A 29 -9.30 2.41 0.09
N GLY A 30 -9.49 1.95 -1.14
CA GLY A 30 -9.03 2.62 -2.33
C GLY A 30 -10.06 2.57 -3.45
N ARG A 31 -9.81 3.33 -4.51
CA ARG A 31 -10.62 3.35 -5.72
C ARG A 31 -9.75 3.05 -6.92
N SER A 32 -10.09 2.02 -7.69
CA SER A 32 -9.33 1.68 -8.90
C SER A 32 -9.69 2.62 -10.06
N HIS A 33 -8.67 3.11 -10.76
CA HIS A 33 -8.81 3.89 -11.99
C HIS A 33 -8.55 3.01 -13.21
N ALA A 34 -9.32 1.93 -13.33
CA ALA A 34 -9.25 1.02 -14.46
C ALA A 34 -10.33 1.37 -15.50
N GLY A 35 -9.92 1.85 -16.67
CA GLY A 35 -10.83 2.18 -17.78
C GLY A 35 -11.44 3.58 -17.70
N GLU A 36 -12.56 3.79 -18.40
CA GLU A 36 -13.25 5.09 -18.51
C GLU A 36 -14.29 5.32 -17.40
N GLU A 37 -14.68 4.28 -16.67
CA GLU A 37 -15.67 4.35 -15.59
C GLU A 37 -15.01 4.43 -14.22
N MET A 38 -15.63 5.23 -13.34
CA MET A 38 -15.15 5.43 -11.99
C MET A 38 -15.63 4.25 -11.11
N GLN A 39 -14.76 3.27 -10.86
CA GLN A 39 -15.09 2.05 -10.10
C GLN A 39 -15.52 2.35 -8.65
N ASP A 40 -16.17 1.41 -7.96
CA ASP A 40 -16.51 1.57 -6.55
C ASP A 40 -15.26 1.53 -5.64
N MET A 41 -15.43 1.95 -4.39
CA MET A 41 -14.40 1.79 -3.37
C MET A 41 -14.27 0.31 -2.99
N GLU A 42 -13.04 -0.16 -2.89
CA GLU A 42 -12.72 -1.53 -2.52
C GLU A 42 -11.56 -1.56 -1.52
N ALA A 43 -11.46 -2.64 -0.75
CA ALA A 43 -10.31 -2.88 0.13
C ALA A 43 -9.17 -3.51 -0.68
N PHE A 44 -7.98 -2.94 -0.56
CA PHE A 44 -6.77 -3.42 -1.23
C PHE A 44 -5.74 -3.84 -0.20
N GLU A 45 -5.18 -5.04 -0.34
CA GLU A 45 -4.05 -5.48 0.47
C GLU A 45 -2.84 -4.59 0.22
N LYS A 46 -2.25 -4.03 1.28
CA LYS A 46 -1.07 -3.18 1.17
C LYS A 46 0.12 -3.92 0.56
N GLU A 47 0.24 -5.22 0.80
CA GLU A 47 1.28 -6.05 0.20
C GLU A 47 1.15 -6.15 -1.33
N ASP A 48 -0.06 -6.02 -1.88
CA ASP A 48 -0.33 -5.96 -3.32
C ASP A 48 -0.20 -4.53 -3.89
N LEU A 49 0.13 -3.53 -3.06
CA LEU A 49 0.32 -2.15 -3.50
C LEU A 49 1.80 -1.75 -3.59
N LYS A 50 2.11 -0.86 -4.52
CA LYS A 50 3.43 -0.23 -4.69
C LYS A 50 3.28 1.22 -5.14
N PHE A 51 4.34 2.00 -5.05
CA PHE A 51 4.36 3.32 -5.67
C PHE A 51 4.31 3.19 -7.20
N PRO A 52 3.68 4.16 -7.91
CA PRO A 52 3.68 4.19 -9.38
C PRO A 52 5.08 4.27 -10.00
N SER A 53 6.08 4.68 -9.21
CA SER A 53 7.50 4.62 -9.58
C SER A 53 8.08 3.20 -9.64
N GLY A 54 7.35 2.20 -9.13
CA GLY A 54 7.78 0.80 -9.02
C GLY A 54 8.34 0.40 -7.64
N GLU A 55 8.52 1.35 -6.73
CA GLU A 55 9.03 1.08 -5.37
C GLU A 55 7.97 0.41 -4.49
N SER A 56 8.37 -0.57 -3.68
CA SER A 56 7.46 -1.21 -2.72
C SER A 56 7.12 -0.26 -1.57
N LEU A 57 5.99 -0.52 -0.89
CA LEU A 57 5.65 0.22 0.30
C LEU A 57 6.71 0.04 1.40
N PRO A 58 6.90 1.04 2.27
CA PRO A 58 7.79 0.94 3.42
C PRO A 58 7.37 -0.23 4.31
N THR A 59 8.33 -1.04 4.75
CA THR A 59 8.05 -2.17 5.67
C THR A 59 7.43 -1.71 6.99
N CYS A 60 7.70 -0.48 7.44
CA CYS A 60 7.06 0.08 8.63
C CYS A 60 5.56 0.37 8.49
N TRP A 61 5.01 0.33 7.27
CA TRP A 61 3.57 0.47 6.99
C TRP A 61 2.88 -0.89 6.83
N LEU A 62 3.68 -1.95 6.64
CA LEU A 62 3.21 -3.32 6.43
C LEU A 62 3.34 -4.16 7.69
N ASP A 63 4.36 -3.90 8.51
CA ASP A 63 4.68 -4.69 9.69
C ASP A 63 4.97 -3.81 10.91
N PRO A 64 4.24 -3.98 12.02
CA PRO A 64 4.46 -3.20 13.24
C PRO A 64 5.79 -3.58 13.91
N ASN A 65 6.33 -4.76 13.61
CA ASN A 65 7.59 -5.27 14.15
C ASN A 65 8.81 -4.98 13.26
N TYR A 66 8.71 -4.10 12.26
CA TYR A 66 9.73 -3.91 11.23
C TYR A 66 11.14 -3.59 11.79
N ARG A 67 11.21 -2.96 12.98
CA ARG A 67 12.47 -2.63 13.66
C ARG A 67 13.19 -3.85 14.24
N ALA A 68 12.48 -4.94 14.52
CA ALA A 68 13.08 -6.18 15.01
C ALA A 68 13.75 -6.97 13.87
N ALA A 69 13.28 -6.80 12.63
CA ALA A 69 13.82 -7.44 11.43
C ALA A 69 15.02 -6.68 10.82
N ALA A 70 15.23 -5.41 11.18
CA ALA A 70 16.38 -4.65 10.72
C ALA A 70 17.68 -5.32 11.21
N PRO A 71 18.68 -5.56 10.34
CA PRO A 71 19.94 -6.14 10.75
C PRO A 71 20.56 -5.24 11.81
N LYS A 72 20.80 -5.80 13.00
CA LYS A 72 21.55 -5.11 14.03
C LYS A 72 22.95 -4.88 13.47
N VAL A 73 23.23 -3.64 13.07
CA VAL A 73 24.62 -3.21 12.84
C VAL A 73 25.29 -3.29 14.20
N SER A 74 25.97 -4.40 14.43
CA SER A 74 26.89 -4.56 15.55
C SER A 74 28.02 -3.57 15.33
N SER A 75 28.10 -2.57 16.21
CA SER A 75 29.17 -1.57 16.23
C SER A 75 30.44 -2.11 16.90
#